data_AF-X1MXR2-F1
#
_entry.id   AF-X1MXR2-F1
#
_cell.length_a   1.000
_cell.length_b   1.000
_cell.length_c   1.000
_cell.angle_alpha   90.00
_cell.angle_beta   90.00
_cell.angle_gamma   90.00
#
_symmetry.space_group_name_H-M   'P 1'
#
loop_
_entity.id
_entity.type
_entity.pdbx_description
1 polymer ?
#
loop_
_entity_poly.entity_id
_entity_poly.type
_entity_poly.pdbx_seq_one_letter_code
_entity_poly.pdbx_strand_id
1 'polypeptide(L)'
;KSEDWSITFNPYKVDSLEPGLKQEVDVVVTPPSKTIAGDYHVILRMTSEKATYNIELRVTVVTPTIWGGAGIGIAVAVIAGLAFLFRRLGRR
;
A
#
# COMPACT_ATOMS: atom_id res chain seq x y z
N LYS A 1 -6.84 12.89 -15.67
CA LYS A 1 -7.92 12.10 -15.02
C LYS A 1 -7.25 11.01 -14.20
N SER A 2 -7.05 11.27 -12.90
CA SER A 2 -6.46 10.36 -11.91
C SER A 2 -7.57 9.59 -11.19
N GLU A 3 -8.51 9.02 -11.96
CA GLU A 3 -9.90 8.82 -11.51
C GLU A 3 -10.10 7.81 -10.38
N ASP A 4 -9.07 7.04 -10.03
CA ASP A 4 -9.27 5.88 -9.14
C ASP A 4 -8.55 6.02 -7.78
N TRP A 5 -7.70 7.03 -7.57
CA TRP A 5 -7.08 7.25 -6.26
C TRP A 5 -8.09 7.91 -5.33
N SER A 6 -8.41 7.24 -4.21
CA SER A 6 -9.32 7.76 -3.21
C SER A 6 -8.52 8.40 -2.07
N ILE A 7 -8.77 9.68 -1.80
CA ILE A 7 -8.19 10.40 -0.68
C ILE A 7 -9.34 10.98 0.14
N THR A 8 -9.45 10.57 1.40
CA THR A 8 -10.49 11.07 2.32
C THR A 8 -9.85 11.81 3.49
N PHE A 9 -10.53 12.85 3.96
CA PHE A 9 -10.10 13.71 5.05
C PHE A 9 -11.16 13.70 6.15
N ASN A 10 -10.74 13.56 7.40
CA ASN A 10 -11.63 13.61 8.55
C ASN A 10 -11.01 14.49 9.67
N PRO A 11 -11.53 15.69 9.94
CA PRO A 11 -12.63 16.35 9.24
C PRO A 11 -12.23 16.85 7.85
N TYR A 12 -13.17 16.88 6.90
CA TYR A 12 -12.94 17.44 5.56
C TYR A 12 -12.78 18.96 5.56
N LYS A 13 -13.40 19.64 6.52
CA LYS A 13 -13.34 21.10 6.67
C LYS A 13 -13.26 21.45 8.15
N VAL A 14 -12.46 22.46 8.45
CA VAL A 14 -12.41 23.11 9.77
C VAL A 14 -13.02 24.50 9.60
N ASP A 15 -14.18 24.74 10.22
CA ASP A 15 -14.91 26.00 10.03
C ASP A 15 -14.23 27.19 10.72
N SER A 16 -13.64 26.96 11.89
CA SER A 16 -12.88 27.95 12.64
C SER A 16 -11.87 27.26 13.54
N LEU A 17 -10.72 27.90 13.75
CA LEU A 17 -9.68 27.47 14.67
C LEU A 17 -9.17 28.69 15.41
N GLU A 18 -9.27 28.69 16.74
CA GLU A 18 -8.83 29.83 17.56
C GLU A 18 -7.30 29.97 17.54
N PRO A 19 -6.76 31.19 17.74
CA PRO A 19 -5.32 31.41 17.80
C PRO A 19 -4.64 30.53 18.85
N GLY A 20 -3.57 29.84 18.45
CA GLY A 20 -2.80 28.97 19.33
C GLY A 20 -3.34 27.56 19.50
N LEU A 21 -4.55 27.26 18.99
CA LEU A 21 -5.08 25.90 18.94
C LEU A 21 -4.55 25.12 17.72
N LYS A 22 -4.62 23.80 17.81
CA LYS A 22 -4.30 22.86 16.74
C LYS A 22 -5.48 21.94 16.51
N GLN A 23 -5.78 21.68 15.25
CA GLN A 23 -6.76 20.68 14.84
C GLN A 23 -6.02 19.60 14.06
N GLU A 24 -6.19 18.35 14.48
CA GLU A 24 -5.70 17.19 13.74
C GLU A 24 -6.71 16.80 12.66
N VAL A 25 -6.21 16.37 11.51
CA VAL A 25 -7.01 15.92 10.37
C VAL A 25 -6.47 14.57 9.94
N ASP A 26 -7.30 13.54 10.05
CA ASP A 26 -6.98 12.21 9.57
C ASP A 26 -7.08 12.19 8.04
N VAL A 27 -6.08 11.61 7.39
CA VAL A 27 -6.03 11.48 5.93
C VAL A 27 -5.86 10.02 5.57
N VAL A 28 -6.78 9.48 4.77
CA VAL A 28 -6.68 8.11 4.24
C VAL A 28 -6.42 8.19 2.74
N VAL A 29 -5.25 7.71 2.32
CA VAL A 29 -4.83 7.64 0.92
C VAL A 29 -4.93 6.18 0.48
N THR A 30 -5.85 5.88 -0.44
CA THR A 30 -6.08 4.53 -0.94
C THR A 30 -5.74 4.48 -2.44
N PRO A 31 -4.68 3.75 -2.82
CA PRO A 31 -4.37 3.53 -4.22
C PRO A 31 -5.38 2.52 -4.84
N PRO A 32 -5.61 2.58 -6.16
CA PRO A 32 -6.37 1.58 -6.89
C PRO A 32 -5.83 0.16 -6.69
N SER A 33 -6.70 -0.85 -6.76
CA SER A 33 -6.32 -2.27 -6.57
C SER A 33 -5.29 -2.79 -7.58
N LYS A 34 -5.22 -2.18 -8.76
CA LYS A 34 -4.28 -2.54 -9.85
C LYS A 34 -3.16 -1.50 -10.01
N THR A 35 -2.84 -0.76 -8.95
CA THR A 35 -1.73 0.19 -8.98
C THR A 35 -0.40 -0.54 -9.14
N ILE A 36 0.46 -0.02 -10.01
CA ILE A 36 1.79 -0.56 -10.24
C ILE A 36 2.65 -0.27 -9.01
N ALA A 37 3.52 -1.21 -8.61
CA ALA A 37 4.44 -0.94 -7.52
C ALA A 37 5.41 0.20 -7.89
N GLY A 38 5.64 1.10 -6.95
CA GLY A 38 6.49 2.27 -7.14
C GLY A 38 6.19 3.37 -6.14
N ASP A 39 6.96 4.45 -6.24
CA ASP A 39 6.80 5.65 -5.42
C ASP A 39 5.93 6.68 -6.14
N TYR A 40 4.90 7.14 -5.45
CA TYR A 40 3.97 8.14 -5.94
C TYR A 40 4.08 9.41 -5.13
N HIS A 41 4.11 10.55 -5.82
CA HIS A 41 4.05 11.86 -5.19
C HIS A 41 2.59 12.27 -5.02
N VAL A 42 2.18 12.51 -3.77
CA VAL A 42 0.84 13.00 -3.40
C VAL A 42 1.01 14.37 -2.75
N ILE A 43 0.32 15.37 -3.28
CA ILE A 43 0.35 16.73 -2.73
C ILE A 43 -0.97 16.98 -2.01
N LEU A 44 -0.90 17.14 -0.69
CA LEU A 44 -2.03 17.57 0.12
C LEU A 44 -2.04 19.09 0.17
N ARG A 45 -3.12 19.71 -0.30
CA ARG A 45 -3.27 21.16 -0.33
C ARG A 45 -4.29 21.59 0.72
N MET A 46 -3.83 22.41 1.66
CA MET A 46 -4.66 23.04 2.69
C MET A 46 -4.83 24.52 2.31
N THR A 47 -6.06 25.00 2.28
CA THR A 47 -6.36 26.39 1.91
C THR A 47 -7.20 27.04 3.01
N SER A 48 -6.79 28.23 3.44
CA SER A 48 -7.54 29.11 4.33
C SER A 48 -7.74 30.47 3.65
N GLU A 49 -8.53 31.35 4.26
CA GLU A 49 -8.76 32.70 3.73
C GLU A 49 -7.47 33.51 3.54
N LYS A 50 -6.43 33.21 4.33
CA LYS A 50 -5.19 34.02 4.39
C LYS A 50 -3.97 33.31 3.82
N ALA A 51 -4.03 31.98 3.60
CA ALA A 51 -2.87 31.21 3.15
C ALA A 51 -3.26 29.93 2.42
N THR A 52 -2.39 29.50 1.52
CA THR A 52 -2.37 28.13 0.98
C THR A 52 -1.10 27.45 1.46
N TYR A 53 -1.21 26.22 1.91
CA TYR A 53 -0.09 25.38 2.30
C TYR A 53 -0.15 24.04 1.57
N ASN A 54 1.00 23.59 1.08
CA ASN A 54 1.14 22.32 0.38
C ASN A 54 2.06 21.40 1.18
N ILE A 55 1.63 20.15 1.36
CA ILE A 55 2.41 19.08 1.96
C ILE A 55 2.70 18.05 0.87
N GLU A 56 3.97 17.77 0.64
CA GLU A 56 4.40 16.74 -0.29
C GLU A 56 4.61 15.42 0.45
N LEU A 57 3.85 14.40 0.05
CA LEU A 57 3.92 13.05 0.59
C LEU A 57 4.44 12.10 -0.50
N ARG A 58 5.34 11.19 -0.12
CA ARG A 58 5.71 10.05 -0.95
C ARG A 58 5.01 8.79 -0.45
N VAL A 59 4.24 8.16 -1.34
CA VAL A 59 3.48 6.93 -1.06
C VAL A 59 4.09 5.80 -1.88
N THR A 60 4.64 4.79 -1.20
CA THR A 60 5.18 3.59 -1.85
C THR A 60 4.10 2.53 -1.95
N VAL A 61 3.77 2.13 -3.17
CA VAL A 61 2.86 1.00 -3.45
C VAL A 61 3.71 -0.26 -3.60
N VAL A 62 3.40 -1.29 -2.83
CA VAL A 62 4.11 -2.57 -2.84
C VAL A 62 3.29 -3.66 -3.52
N THR A 63 3.96 -4.55 -4.23
CA THR A 63 3.34 -5.77 -4.77
C THR A 63 3.26 -6.84 -3.68
N PRO A 64 2.10 -7.50 -3.51
CA PRO A 64 2.00 -8.64 -2.61
C PRO A 64 2.95 -9.77 -3.04
N THR A 65 3.90 -10.15 -2.19
CA THR A 65 4.87 -11.24 -2.41
C THR A 65 4.32 -12.63 -2.12
N ILE A 66 3.00 -12.78 -1.98
CA ILE A 66 2.31 -14.04 -1.65
C ILE A 66 2.66 -15.14 -2.68
N TRP A 67 2.81 -14.78 -3.96
CA TRP A 67 3.23 -15.72 -5.01
C TRP A 67 4.64 -16.28 -4.83
N GLY A 68 5.55 -15.53 -4.20
CA GLY A 68 6.90 -16.00 -3.89
C GLY A 68 6.87 -17.18 -2.92
N GLY A 69 6.05 -17.09 -1.86
CA GLY A 69 5.87 -18.18 -0.90
C GLY A 69 5.21 -19.41 -1.51
N ALA A 70 4.20 -19.24 -2.36
CA ALA A 70 3.55 -20.35 -3.07
C ALA A 70 4.54 -21.11 -3.97
N GLY A 71 5.41 -20.40 -4.70
CA GLY A 71 6.45 -21.01 -5.53
C GLY A 71 7.44 -21.86 -4.72
N ILE A 72 7.89 -21.36 -3.56
CA ILE A 72 8.76 -22.12 -2.65
C ILE A 72 8.06 -23.39 -2.16
N GLY A 73 6.78 -23.28 -1.76
CA GLY A 73 6.00 -24.43 -1.31
C GLY A 73 5.89 -25.54 -2.36
N ILE A 74 5.64 -25.15 -3.62
CA ILE A 74 5.58 -26.10 -4.75
C ILE A 74 6.95 -26.76 -4.96
N ALA A 75 8.05 -25.99 -4.95
CA ALA A 75 9.39 -26.54 -5.14
C ALA A 75 9.74 -27.58 -4.06
N VAL A 76 9.46 -27.29 -2.79
CA VAL A 76 9.67 -28.23 -1.68
C VAL A 76 8.81 -29.49 -1.85
N ALA A 77 7.54 -29.35 -2.24
CA ALA A 77 6.65 -30.48 -2.47
C ALA A 77 7.18 -31.41 -3.59
N VAL A 78 7.68 -30.84 -4.69
CA VAL A 78 8.28 -31.59 -5.80
C VAL A 78 9.54 -32.33 -5.33
N ILE A 79 10.45 -31.65 -4.61
CA ILE A 79 11.68 -32.28 -4.08
C ILE A 79 11.33 -33.42 -3.12
N ALA A 80 10.39 -33.22 -2.20
CA ALA A 80 9.93 -34.24 -1.27
C ALA A 80 9.30 -35.43 -2.00
N GLY A 81 8.47 -35.17 -3.02
CA GLY A 81 7.85 -36.20 -3.86
C GLY A 81 8.89 -37.05 -4.60
N LEU A 82 9.90 -36.42 -5.21
CA LEU A 82 10.99 -37.12 -5.88
C LEU A 82 11.84 -37.94 -4.89
N ALA A 83 12.20 -37.36 -3.75
CA ALA A 83 12.95 -38.07 -2.71
C ALA A 83 12.19 -39.28 -2.16
N PHE A 84 10.87 -39.16 -1.99
CA PHE A 84 9.99 -40.26 -1.59
C PHE A 84 9.94 -41.35 -2.67
N LEU A 85 9.78 -40.97 -3.94
CA LEU A 85 9.72 -41.90 -5.06
C LEU A 85 11.02 -42.69 -5.21
N PHE A 86 12.18 -42.03 -5.17
CA PHE A 86 13.48 -42.69 -5.22
C PHE A 86 13.73 -43.61 -4.02
N ARG A 87 13.38 -43.19 -2.81
CA ARG A 87 13.48 -44.07 -1.62
C ARG A 87 12.59 -45.32 -1.74
N ARG A 88 11.42 -45.21 -2.37
CA ARG A 88 10.47 -46.32 -2.52
C ARG A 88 10.84 -47.27 -3.66
N LEU A 89 11.28 -46.74 -4.81
CA LEU A 89 11.54 -47.52 -6.02
C LEU A 89 12.99 -48.03 -6.12
N GLY A 90 13.98 -47.31 -5.58
CA GLY A 90 15.39 -47.73 -5.60
C GLY A 90 15.76 -48.84 -4.61
N ARG A 91 14.77 -49.44 -3.94
CA ARG A 91 14.94 -50.48 -2.93
C ARG A 91 14.58 -51.89 -3.47
N ARG A 92 14.62 -52.07 -4.78
CA ARG A 92 14.52 -53.36 -5.48
C ARG A 92 15.67 -53.48 -6.46
#